data_AF-A0A813E2R6-F1
#
_entry.id   AF-A0A813E2R6-F1
#
_cell.length_a   1.000
_cell.length_b   1.000
_cell.length_c   1.000
_cell.angle_alpha   90.00
_cell.angle_beta   90.00
_cell.angle_gamma   90.00
#
_symmetry.space_group_name_H-M   'P 1'
#
loop_
_entity.id
_entity.type
_entity.pdbx_description
1 polymer ?
#
loop_
_entity_poly.entity_id
_entity_poly.type
_entity_poly.pdbx_seq_one_letter_code
_entity_poly.pdbx_strand_id
1 'polypeptide(L)'
;AEKMGNTLATDTIPVLVTMVDVHNPKAQDQFYFCNVSSGGASTKVIGRSQTLSVEVGITTILSMIVYECPEPVFTPETARCLGVLRVPIERLAERYSSGIFQQWFNLDTRSDPRMPAGDPQQLVSKFEQ
;
A
#
# COMPACT_ATOMS: atom_id res chain seq x y z
N ALA A 1 -30.05 -27.89 -9.47
CA ALA A 1 -29.10 -27.22 -8.55
C ALA A 1 -28.65 -25.94 -9.22
N GLU A 2 -29.25 -24.82 -8.80
CA GLU A 2 -28.93 -23.48 -9.32
C GLU A 2 -27.46 -23.15 -9.05
N LYS A 3 -26.71 -22.81 -10.10
CA LYS A 3 -25.53 -21.96 -9.96
C LYS A 3 -26.03 -20.54 -9.67
N MET A 4 -26.32 -20.25 -8.40
CA MET A 4 -26.40 -18.87 -7.94
C MET A 4 -24.97 -18.32 -7.91
N GLY A 5 -24.52 -17.80 -9.06
CA GLY A 5 -23.39 -16.89 -9.10
C GLY A 5 -23.81 -15.59 -8.45
N ASN A 6 -23.48 -15.42 -7.16
CA ASN A 6 -23.54 -14.12 -6.50
C ASN A 6 -22.49 -13.21 -7.14
N THR A 7 -22.88 -12.60 -8.25
CA THR A 7 -22.21 -11.42 -8.80
C THR A 7 -22.92 -10.24 -8.13
N LEU A 8 -22.17 -9.37 -7.43
CA LEU A 8 -22.59 -8.14 -6.71
C LEU A 8 -22.56 -8.20 -5.16
N ALA A 9 -21.44 -8.64 -4.58
CA ALA A 9 -20.93 -8.00 -3.37
C ALA A 9 -19.70 -7.17 -3.79
N THR A 10 -19.63 -5.92 -3.37
CA THR A 10 -18.41 -5.11 -3.42
C THR A 10 -17.40 -5.79 -2.49
N ASP A 11 -16.73 -6.83 -2.97
CA ASP A 11 -15.78 -7.60 -2.18
C ASP A 11 -14.62 -6.69 -1.83
N THR A 12 -14.57 -6.29 -0.57
CA THR A 12 -13.44 -5.61 0.01
C THR A 12 -12.71 -6.56 0.95
N ILE A 13 -11.39 -6.38 1.08
CA ILE A 13 -10.58 -7.11 2.06
C ILE A 13 -9.89 -6.12 3.00
N PRO A 14 -9.74 -6.46 4.29
CA PRO A 14 -8.92 -5.67 5.20
C PRO A 14 -7.44 -5.93 4.90
N VAL A 15 -6.67 -4.86 4.71
CA VAL A 15 -5.21 -4.94 4.53
C VAL A 15 -4.53 -4.13 5.60
N LEU A 16 -3.56 -4.77 6.28
CA LEU A 16 -2.64 -4.13 7.21
C LEU A 16 -1.31 -3.90 6.51
N VAL A 17 -0.87 -2.64 6.43
CA VAL A 17 0.41 -2.26 5.83
C VAL A 17 1.29 -1.66 6.90
N THR A 18 2.41 -2.30 7.20
CA THR A 18 3.39 -1.77 8.17
C THR A 18 4.63 -1.30 7.43
N MET A 19 4.96 -0.02 7.58
CA MET A 19 6.23 0.50 7.11
C MET A 19 7.31 0.22 8.16
N VAL A 20 8.42 -0.38 7.73
CA VAL A 20 9.59 -0.64 8.56
C VAL A 20 10.83 -0.22 7.78
N ASP A 21 11.62 0.69 8.33
CA ASP A 21 12.93 1.06 7.78
C ASP A 21 14.02 0.27 8.51
N VAL A 22 14.41 -0.88 7.94
CA VAL A 22 15.39 -1.81 8.53
C VAL A 22 16.84 -1.35 8.35
N HIS A 23 17.08 -0.32 7.53
CA HIS A 23 18.43 0.16 7.20
C HIS A 23 18.76 1.49 7.86
N ASN A 24 17.76 2.24 8.32
CA ASN A 24 17.97 3.47 9.06
C ASN A 24 18.00 3.19 10.58
N PRO A 25 19.17 3.20 11.24
CA PRO A 25 19.27 3.00 12.68
C PRO A 25 18.56 4.11 13.48
N LYS A 26 18.24 5.25 12.85
CA LYS A 26 17.48 6.36 13.44
C LYS A 26 15.99 6.30 13.15
N ALA A 27 15.47 5.21 12.56
CA ALA A 27 14.06 5.09 12.22
C ALA A 27 13.12 5.34 13.41
N GLN A 28 13.55 5.02 14.63
CA GLN A 28 12.79 5.27 15.86
C GLN A 28 12.61 6.77 16.18
N ASP A 29 13.51 7.63 15.70
CA ASP A 29 13.47 9.08 15.92
C ASP A 29 12.88 9.85 14.73
N GLN A 30 12.65 9.18 13.60
CA GLN A 30 12.21 9.78 12.35
C GLN A 30 10.69 9.72 12.19
N PHE A 31 10.06 10.78 11.68
CA PHE A 31 8.64 10.71 11.30
C PHE A 31 8.50 10.29 9.84
N TYR A 32 7.58 9.36 9.60
CA TYR A 32 7.18 8.94 8.26
C TYR A 32 5.72 9.30 8.05
N PHE A 33 5.43 9.90 6.90
CA PHE A 33 4.08 10.11 6.42
C PHE A 33 3.76 9.08 5.35
N CYS A 34 2.75 8.26 5.61
CA CYS A 34 2.27 7.23 4.71
C CYS A 34 0.90 7.63 4.17
N ASN A 35 0.79 7.75 2.86
CA ASN A 35 -0.49 7.94 2.17
C ASN A 35 -0.85 6.66 1.43
N VAL A 36 -1.89 5.98 1.88
CA VAL A 36 -2.41 4.75 1.29
C VAL A 36 -3.70 5.06 0.54
N SER A 37 -3.87 4.56 -0.68
CA SER A 37 -5.07 4.74 -1.49
C SER A 37 -5.43 3.50 -2.33
N SER A 38 -6.71 3.32 -2.59
CA SER A 38 -7.26 2.21 -3.39
C SER A 38 -8.08 2.68 -4.60
N GLY A 39 -7.82 3.90 -5.09
CA GLY A 39 -8.53 4.52 -6.21
C GLY A 39 -9.90 5.15 -5.87
N GLY A 40 -10.55 4.72 -4.78
CA GLY A 40 -11.80 5.32 -4.27
C GLY A 40 -11.71 5.85 -2.83
N ALA A 41 -10.80 5.33 -2.02
CA ALA A 41 -10.55 5.76 -0.65
C ALA A 41 -9.06 6.05 -0.43
N SER A 42 -8.75 6.93 0.51
CA SER A 42 -7.37 7.24 0.92
C SER A 42 -7.29 7.43 2.42
N THR A 43 -6.33 6.75 3.05
CA THR A 43 -5.98 6.88 4.46
C THR A 43 -4.57 7.47 4.57
N LYS A 44 -4.40 8.45 5.45
CA LYS A 44 -3.13 9.14 5.67
C LYS A 44 -2.75 9.05 7.14
N VAL A 45 -1.49 8.72 7.43
CA VAL A 45 -0.98 8.62 8.80
C VAL A 45 0.43 9.19 8.85
N ILE A 46 0.78 9.85 9.96
CA ILE A 46 2.14 10.29 10.27
C ILE A 46 2.63 9.68 11.60
N GLY A 47 3.85 9.16 11.64
CA GLY A 47 4.42 8.55 12.86
C GLY A 47 5.78 7.88 12.64
N ARG A 48 6.38 7.35 13.72
CA ARG A 48 7.75 6.80 13.72
C ARG A 48 7.89 5.35 13.22
N SER A 49 6.79 4.62 13.16
CA SER A 49 6.57 3.34 12.46
C SER A 49 5.10 3.05 12.64
N GLN A 50 4.36 2.85 11.55
CA GLN A 50 2.90 2.75 11.63
C GLN A 50 2.38 1.60 10.79
N THR A 51 1.49 0.83 11.42
CA THR A 51 0.61 -0.11 10.72
C THR A 51 -0.65 0.64 10.32
N LEU A 52 -0.87 0.77 9.02
CA LEU A 52 -2.09 1.31 8.46
C LEU A 52 -3.07 0.17 8.21
N SER A 53 -4.31 0.34 8.67
CA SER A 53 -5.43 -0.54 8.29
C SER A 53 -6.26 0.15 7.23
N VAL A 54 -6.49 -0.54 6.12
CA VAL A 54 -7.31 -0.03 5.02
C VAL A 54 -8.20 -1.14 4.48
N GLU A 55 -9.46 -0.78 4.20
CA GLU A 55 -10.39 -1.65 3.51
C GLU A 55 -10.28 -1.36 2.00
N VAL A 56 -9.99 -2.40 1.20
CA VAL A 56 -9.67 -2.24 -0.23
C VAL A 56 -10.53 -3.16 -1.08
N GLY A 57 -11.07 -2.64 -2.19
CA GLY A 57 -11.78 -3.47 -3.15
C GLY A 57 -10.86 -4.48 -3.82
N ILE A 58 -11.31 -5.73 -4.02
CA ILE A 58 -10.47 -6.81 -4.54
C ILE A 58 -9.93 -6.56 -5.96
N THR A 59 -10.57 -5.70 -6.75
CA THR A 59 -10.15 -5.35 -8.12
C THR A 59 -9.29 -4.08 -8.17
N THR A 60 -8.91 -3.52 -7.02
CA THR A 60 -8.16 -2.25 -6.96
C THR A 60 -6.65 -2.45 -6.91
N ILE A 61 -5.91 -1.39 -7.19
CA ILE A 61 -4.48 -1.31 -6.89
C ILE A 61 -4.33 -0.52 -5.61
N LEU A 62 -3.75 -1.15 -4.60
CA LEU A 62 -3.32 -0.47 -3.39
C LEU A 62 -2.04 0.30 -3.67
N SER A 63 -2.11 1.62 -3.55
CA SER A 63 -0.95 2.49 -3.67
C SER A 63 -0.59 3.06 -2.30
N MET A 64 0.67 2.95 -1.90
CA MET A 64 1.22 3.63 -0.73
C MET A 64 2.37 4.51 -1.17
N ILE A 65 2.37 5.77 -0.74
CA ILE A 65 3.50 6.68 -0.90
C ILE A 65 4.04 6.98 0.48
N VAL A 66 5.35 6.82 0.64
CA VAL A 66 6.05 7.04 1.90
C VAL A 66 6.93 8.27 1.78
N TYR A 67 6.78 9.18 2.74
CA TYR A 67 7.63 10.35 2.89
C TYR A 67 8.32 10.30 4.25
N GLU A 68 9.57 10.74 4.26
CA GLU A 68 10.28 11.12 5.48
C GLU A 68 9.96 12.58 5.81
N CYS A 69 9.57 12.83 7.05
CA CYS A 69 9.24 14.15 7.56
C CYS A 69 10.21 14.53 8.70
N PRO A 70 10.79 15.74 8.70
CA PRO A 70 11.63 16.20 9.81
C PRO A 70 10.82 16.47 11.10
N GLU A 71 9.52 16.72 10.96
CA GLU A 71 8.59 17.06 12.03
C GLU A 71 7.40 16.07 12.03
N PRO A 72 6.64 15.96 13.13
CA PRO A 72 5.42 15.13 13.20
C PRO A 72 4.25 15.69 12.36
N VAL A 73 4.54 16.48 11.32
CA VAL A 73 3.58 17.08 10.40
C VAL A 73 4.09 16.88 8.98
N PHE A 74 3.18 16.57 8.06
CA PHE A 74 3.52 16.51 6.64
C PHE A 74 3.50 17.92 6.04
N THR A 75 4.66 18.35 5.58
CA THR A 75 4.87 19.64 4.90
C THR A 75 5.52 19.34 3.55
N PRO A 76 4.83 19.55 2.41
CA PRO A 76 5.35 19.19 1.09
C PRO A 76 6.74 19.77 0.77
N GLU A 77 7.06 20.94 1.31
CA GLU A 77 8.32 21.67 1.08
C GLU A 77 9.52 21.00 1.77
N THR A 78 9.29 20.28 2.87
CA THR A 78 10.35 19.67 3.69
C THR A 78 10.29 18.14 3.71
N ALA A 79 9.16 17.56 3.33
CA ALA A 79 8.98 16.12 3.27
C ALA A 79 9.74 15.53 2.07
N ARG A 80 10.57 14.52 2.34
CA ARG A 80 11.32 13.81 1.30
C ARG A 80 10.59 12.53 0.92
N CYS A 81 10.21 12.40 -0.35
CA CYS A 81 9.65 11.14 -0.85
C CYS A 81 10.70 10.03 -0.75
N LEU A 82 10.36 8.93 -0.08
CA LEU A 82 11.20 7.74 0.02
C LEU A 82 10.90 6.73 -1.08
N GLY A 83 9.64 6.61 -1.45
CA GLY A 83 9.23 5.72 -2.52
C GLY A 83 7.74 5.40 -2.50
N VAL A 84 7.38 4.53 -3.44
CA VAL A 84 6.01 4.12 -3.71
C VAL A 84 5.91 2.60 -3.63
N LEU A 85 4.84 2.09 -3.06
CA LEU A 85 4.42 0.70 -3.16
C LEU A 85 3.10 0.65 -3.94
N ARG A 86 3.01 -0.25 -4.92
CA ARG A 86 1.79 -0.49 -5.70
C ARG A 86 1.55 -1.99 -5.75
N VAL A 87 0.41 -2.42 -5.20
CA VAL A 87 0.07 -3.85 -5.09
C VAL A 87 -1.28 -4.10 -5.76
N PRO A 88 -1.35 -5.01 -6.76
CA PRO A 88 -2.62 -5.46 -7.30
C PRO A 88 -3.34 -6.31 -6.25
N ILE A 89 -4.44 -5.81 -5.69
CA ILE A 89 -5.15 -6.49 -4.61
C ILE A 89 -5.74 -7.82 -5.07
N GLU A 90 -6.06 -7.97 -6.35
CA GLU A 90 -6.57 -9.23 -6.91
C GLU A 90 -5.66 -10.42 -6.57
N ARG A 91 -4.33 -10.24 -6.62
CA ARG A 91 -3.36 -11.29 -6.30
C ARG A 91 -3.27 -11.57 -4.81
N LEU A 92 -3.40 -10.54 -3.98
CA LEU A 92 -3.50 -10.72 -2.54
C LEU A 92 -4.79 -11.46 -2.18
N ALA A 93 -5.92 -11.11 -2.79
CA ALA A 93 -7.22 -11.74 -2.54
C ALA A 93 -7.23 -13.22 -2.94
N GLU A 94 -6.64 -13.58 -4.09
CA GLU A 94 -6.46 -14.98 -4.51
C GLU A 94 -5.68 -15.79 -3.45
N ARG A 95 -4.60 -15.21 -2.92
CA ARG A 95 -3.74 -15.85 -1.90
C ARG A 95 -4.33 -15.79 -0.48
N TYR A 96 -5.20 -14.82 -0.20
CA TYR A 96 -5.91 -14.66 1.08
C TYR A 96 -6.93 -15.79 1.33
N SER A 97 -7.35 -16.52 0.30
CA SER A 97 -8.29 -17.65 0.42
C SER A 97 -7.86 -18.74 1.44
N SER A 98 -6.59 -18.76 1.87
CA SER A 98 -6.06 -19.65 2.91
C SER A 98 -5.94 -19.05 4.32
N GLY A 99 -6.31 -17.78 4.55
CA GLY A 99 -6.18 -17.09 5.85
C GLY A 99 -5.25 -15.87 5.80
N ILE A 100 -4.36 -15.71 6.79
CA ILE A 100 -3.44 -14.56 6.85
C ILE A 100 -2.32 -14.74 5.82
N PHE A 101 -2.22 -13.79 4.88
CA PHE A 101 -1.11 -13.67 3.94
C PHE A 101 -0.22 -12.48 4.31
N GLN A 102 1.09 -12.70 4.42
CA GLN A 102 2.07 -11.66 4.72
C GLN A 102 3.24 -11.75 3.74
N GLN A 103 3.65 -10.61 3.18
CA GLN A 103 4.78 -10.51 2.26
C GLN A 103 5.53 -9.19 2.47
N TRP A 104 6.85 -9.24 2.32
CA TRP A 104 7.71 -8.06 2.33
C TRP A 104 7.83 -7.49 0.92
N PHE A 105 7.67 -6.18 0.79
CA PHE A 105 7.87 -5.47 -0.47
C PHE A 105 8.91 -4.38 -0.28
N ASN A 106 9.85 -4.30 -1.22
CA ASN A 106 10.74 -3.14 -1.31
C ASN A 106 9.96 -1.94 -1.86
N LEU A 107 10.22 -0.76 -1.30
CA LEU A 107 9.69 0.48 -1.84
C LEU A 107 10.34 0.78 -3.21
N ASP A 108 9.52 1.13 -4.21
CA ASP A 108 10.01 1.65 -5.47
C ASP A 108 10.43 3.11 -5.29
N THR A 109 11.73 3.34 -5.29
CA THR A 109 12.34 4.67 -5.10
C THR A 109 12.49 5.46 -6.40
N ARG A 110 12.17 4.85 -7.55
CA ARG A 110 12.36 5.47 -8.88
C ARG A 110 11.06 6.00 -9.47
N SER A 111 9.94 5.39 -9.13
CA SER A 111 8.63 5.84 -9.61
C SER A 111 8.24 7.22 -9.06
N ASP A 112 7.71 8.08 -9.93
CA ASP A 112 7.08 9.33 -9.49
C ASP A 112 5.77 9.00 -8.73
N PRO A 113 5.61 9.46 -7.47
CA PRO A 113 4.42 9.23 -6.67
C PRO A 113 3.14 9.87 -7.23
N ARG A 114 3.28 10.88 -8.09
CA ARG A 114 2.16 11.59 -8.72
C ARG A 114 1.62 10.86 -9.94
N MET A 115 2.40 9.92 -10.49
CA MET A 115 1.97 9.14 -11.64
C MET A 115 0.99 8.05 -11.20
N PRO A 116 0.00 7.72 -12.04
CA PRO A 116 -0.91 6.62 -11.78
C PRO A 116 -0.13 5.29 -11.70
N ALA A 117 -0.79 4.25 -11.20
CA ALA A 117 -0.14 2.97 -10.99
C ALA A 117 0.41 2.32 -12.28
N GLY A 118 -0.08 2.74 -13.44
CA GLY A 118 0.31 2.22 -14.74
C GLY A 118 -0.49 0.99 -15.13
N ASP A 119 0.07 0.18 -16.02
CA ASP A 119 -0.56 -1.05 -16.52
C ASP A 119 -0.67 -2.11 -15.42
N PRO A 120 -1.90 -2.55 -15.04
CA PRO A 120 -2.11 -3.59 -14.03
C PRO A 120 -1.39 -4.90 -14.34
N GLN A 121 -1.27 -5.30 -15.62
CA GLN A 121 -0.60 -6.56 -15.98
C GLN A 121 0.90 -6.52 -15.67
N GLN A 122 1.53 -5.37 -15.87
CA GLN A 122 2.94 -5.18 -15.52
C GLN A 122 3.16 -5.21 -14.00
N LEU A 123 2.22 -4.65 -13.23
CA LEU A 123 2.28 -4.69 -11.77
C LEU A 123 2.12 -6.11 -11.24
N VAL A 124 1.19 -6.90 -11.80
CA VAL A 124 1.05 -8.31 -11.48
C VAL A 124 2.33 -9.07 -11.78
N SER A 125 2.93 -8.86 -12.95
CA SER A 125 4.20 -9.52 -13.30
C SER A 125 5.33 -9.19 -12.32
N LYS A 126 5.42 -7.93 -11.85
CA LYS A 126 6.39 -7.53 -10.83
C LYS A 126 6.08 -8.08 -9.44
N PHE A 127 4.81 -8.27 -9.12
CA PHE A 127 4.36 -8.83 -7.84
C PHE A 127 4.65 -10.33 -7.71
N GLU A 128 4.61 -11.05 -8.83
CA GLU A 128 4.84 -12.50 -8.90
C GLU A 128 6.34 -12.89 -9.01
N GLN A 129 7.25 -11.94 -9.24
CA GLN A 129 8.70 -12.14 -9.27
C GLN A 129 9.32 -12.03 -7.87
#